data_AF-A0A0F9BPP9-F1
#
_entry.id   AF-A0A0F9BPP9-F1
#
_cell.length_a   1.000
_cell.length_b   1.000
_cell.length_c   1.000
_cell.angle_alpha   90.00
_cell.angle_beta   90.00
_cell.angle_gamma   90.00
#
_symmetry.space_group_name_H-M   'P 1'
#
loop_
_entity.id
_entity.type
_entity.pdbx_description
1 polymer ?
#
loop_
_entity_poly.entity_id
_entity_poly.type
_entity_poly.pdbx_seq_one_letter_code
_entity_poly.pdbx_strand_id
1 'polypeptide(L)'
;MVSDVDDKALATTGWVMRPATVQQRMSEIAQYKAVMMEGEDFGTIPGTQKPTLYQPGADTLCQAADLATGKPEFIEKVEDWTTPFFYYLVSLAVMNADGRVLAVGVGSCNSKESKYASRWVPFFTLDEEDKARSKAEAWKTETRTSKKGKDYLAVFAPSSDIYDQVNTLQKMAVKRAYISAVLRATGATRVFTQDIEDMSNVVDGEVREVQQPAPRSAPDQKAAGNGDPNKARHDLKTTLDAKYPDEQERWQWMEQNAPTGTRGTNVAIGDMSDAEVDEALAALGNAD
;
A
#
# COMPACT_ATOMS: atom_id res chain seq x y z
N MET A 1 -1.87 19.98 51.45
CA MET A 1 -3.02 19.73 50.57
C MET A 1 -2.56 19.96 49.15
N VAL A 2 -1.93 18.94 48.56
CA VAL A 2 -1.72 18.87 47.11
C VAL A 2 -2.50 17.63 46.74
N SER A 3 -3.68 17.85 46.18
CA SER A 3 -4.67 16.85 45.86
C SER A 3 -4.10 15.84 44.87
N ASP A 4 -4.41 14.57 45.15
CA ASP A 4 -4.19 13.39 44.33
C ASP A 4 -4.33 13.69 42.84
N VAL A 5 -3.22 13.54 42.13
CA VAL A 5 -3.25 13.38 40.67
C VAL A 5 -3.70 11.93 40.45
N ASP A 6 -4.97 11.76 40.09
CA ASP A 6 -5.59 10.47 39.79
C ASP A 6 -4.69 9.62 38.87
N ASP A 7 -4.13 8.54 39.45
CA ASP A 7 -3.31 7.50 38.83
C ASP A 7 -4.10 6.61 37.83
N LYS A 8 -5.19 7.12 37.24
CA LYS A 8 -6.12 6.38 36.37
C LYS A 8 -6.13 6.79 34.89
N ALA A 9 -5.24 7.68 34.46
CA ALA A 9 -5.22 8.18 33.08
C ALA A 9 -4.06 7.67 32.21
N LEU A 10 -3.32 6.66 32.64
CA LEU A 10 -2.43 5.92 31.73
C LEU A 10 -3.21 4.76 31.10
N ALA A 11 -4.09 5.11 30.16
CA ALA A 11 -4.73 4.14 29.29
C ALA A 11 -3.63 3.40 28.52
N THR A 12 -3.36 2.17 28.93
CA THR A 12 -2.43 1.22 28.33
C THR A 12 -2.48 1.32 26.80
N THR A 13 -1.42 1.85 26.20
CA THR A 13 -1.22 1.98 24.74
C THR A 13 -0.77 0.64 24.17
N GLY A 14 -1.56 -0.41 24.44
CA GLY A 14 -1.29 -1.78 24.03
C GLY A 14 -2.58 -2.55 23.83
N TRP A 15 -2.63 -3.36 22.77
CA TRP A 15 -3.75 -4.26 22.48
C TRP A 15 -3.87 -5.32 23.57
N VAL A 16 -4.82 -5.17 24.49
CA VAL A 16 -5.22 -6.25 25.40
C VAL A 16 -6.38 -6.99 24.74
N MET A 17 -6.08 -7.96 23.88
CA MET A 17 -7.08 -8.82 23.23
C MET A 17 -7.03 -10.24 23.79
N ARG A 18 -8.20 -10.82 24.05
CA ARG A 18 -8.32 -12.24 24.44
C ARG A 18 -8.23 -13.13 23.19
N PRO A 19 -7.55 -14.30 23.23
CA PRO A 19 -7.36 -15.16 22.06
C PRO A 19 -8.65 -15.61 21.34
N ALA A 20 -9.74 -15.84 22.08
CA ALA A 20 -11.04 -16.20 21.52
C ALA A 20 -11.62 -15.13 20.56
N THR A 21 -11.12 -13.90 20.62
CA THR A 21 -11.63 -12.76 19.86
C THR A 21 -10.95 -12.59 18.49
N VAL A 22 -9.82 -13.26 18.22
CA VAL A 22 -9.08 -13.07 16.95
C VAL A 22 -9.80 -13.70 15.77
N GLN A 23 -10.27 -14.95 15.90
CA GLN A 23 -11.02 -15.63 14.85
C GLN A 23 -12.30 -14.87 14.49
N GLN A 24 -13.00 -14.37 15.52
CA GLN A 24 -14.20 -13.55 15.37
C GLN A 24 -13.90 -12.25 14.60
N ARG A 25 -12.83 -11.53 14.97
CA ARG A 25 -12.39 -10.33 14.24
C ARG A 25 -12.05 -10.62 12.79
N MET A 26 -11.40 -11.76 12.52
CA MET A 26 -11.10 -12.16 11.15
C MET A 26 -12.37 -12.45 10.34
N SER A 27 -13.39 -13.08 10.94
CA SER A 27 -14.68 -13.29 10.28
C SER A 27 -15.43 -11.97 10.06
N GLU A 28 -15.42 -11.04 11.01
CA GLU A 28 -16.04 -9.71 10.89
C GLU A 28 -15.43 -8.93 9.72
N ILE A 29 -14.10 -8.86 9.64
CA ILE A 29 -13.41 -8.18 8.51
C ILE A 29 -13.77 -8.82 7.16
N ALA A 30 -13.89 -10.15 7.10
CA ALA A 30 -14.28 -10.84 5.88
C ALA A 30 -15.73 -10.49 5.47
N GLN A 31 -16.64 -10.41 6.44
CA GLN A 31 -18.03 -9.98 6.21
C GLN A 31 -18.10 -8.52 5.75
N TYR A 32 -17.31 -7.63 6.37
CA TYR A 32 -17.24 -6.23 5.96
C TYR A 32 -16.74 -6.07 4.53
N LYS A 33 -15.69 -6.83 4.14
CA LYS A 33 -15.23 -6.81 2.75
C LYS A 33 -16.30 -7.32 1.78
N ALA A 34 -17.12 -8.29 2.19
CA ALA A 34 -18.16 -8.86 1.33
C ALA A 34 -19.30 -7.90 0.96
N VAL A 35 -19.49 -6.82 1.75
CA VAL A 35 -20.48 -5.78 1.46
C VAL A 35 -19.89 -4.56 0.75
N MET A 36 -18.58 -4.56 0.49
CA MET A 36 -17.88 -3.47 -0.18
C MET A 36 -17.75 -3.69 -1.68
N MET A 37 -17.77 -2.59 -2.44
CA MET A 37 -17.61 -2.58 -3.89
C MET A 37 -16.17 -2.19 -4.28
N GLU A 38 -15.51 -3.06 -5.05
CA GLU A 38 -14.21 -2.75 -5.65
C GLU A 38 -14.35 -1.61 -6.67
N GLY A 39 -13.43 -0.65 -6.62
CA GLY A 39 -13.46 0.60 -7.39
C GLY A 39 -14.11 1.78 -6.66
N GLU A 40 -14.96 1.53 -5.65
CA GLU A 40 -15.67 2.57 -4.89
C GLU A 40 -15.25 2.60 -3.41
N ASP A 41 -15.34 1.46 -2.73
CA ASP A 41 -14.95 1.33 -1.32
C ASP A 41 -13.47 1.02 -1.14
N PHE A 42 -12.87 0.30 -2.09
CA PHE A 42 -11.45 -0.02 -2.12
C PHE A 42 -10.99 -0.28 -3.56
N GLY A 43 -9.69 -0.22 -3.81
CA GLY A 43 -9.14 -0.58 -5.12
C GLY A 43 -7.68 -0.98 -5.07
N THR A 44 -7.23 -1.73 -6.07
CA THR A 44 -5.83 -2.14 -6.18
C THR A 44 -5.08 -1.17 -7.09
N ILE A 45 -3.99 -0.61 -6.58
CA ILE A 45 -3.12 0.29 -7.34
C ILE A 45 -2.01 -0.55 -7.99
N PRO A 46 -1.62 -0.25 -9.25
CA PRO A 46 -0.48 -0.92 -9.88
C PRO A 46 0.77 -0.91 -8.97
N GLY A 47 1.36 -2.09 -8.76
CA GLY A 47 2.55 -2.25 -7.93
C GLY A 47 2.28 -2.45 -6.42
N THR A 48 1.02 -2.54 -5.98
CA THR A 48 0.66 -2.84 -4.59
C THR A 48 0.10 -4.27 -4.45
N GLN A 49 0.46 -4.98 -3.38
CA GLN A 49 -0.02 -6.35 -3.13
C GLN A 49 -1.41 -6.40 -2.47
N LYS A 50 -1.77 -5.34 -1.74
CA LYS A 50 -3.02 -5.24 -0.99
C LYS A 50 -3.86 -4.10 -1.55
N PRO A 51 -5.20 -4.26 -1.63
CA PRO A 51 -6.06 -3.16 -2.00
C PRO A 51 -5.92 -1.98 -1.03
N THR A 52 -6.05 -0.77 -1.53
CA THR A 52 -6.14 0.46 -0.75
C THR A 52 -7.60 0.70 -0.37
N LEU A 53 -7.85 0.98 0.90
CA LEU A 53 -9.19 1.34 1.37
C LEU A 53 -9.46 2.79 1.00
N TYR A 54 -10.62 3.06 0.37
CA TYR A 54 -11.08 4.40 0.06
C TYR A 54 -11.97 4.96 1.16
N GLN A 55 -12.19 6.27 1.13
CA GLN A 55 -13.06 6.92 2.10
C GLN A 55 -14.46 6.29 2.21
N PRO A 56 -15.17 5.92 1.11
CA PRO A 56 -16.44 5.20 1.21
C PRO A 56 -16.33 3.87 1.97
N GLY A 57 -15.24 3.12 1.75
CA GLY A 57 -15.00 1.87 2.46
C GLY A 57 -14.71 2.08 3.95
N ALA A 58 -14.04 3.17 4.32
CA ALA A 58 -13.85 3.54 5.72
C ALA A 58 -15.19 3.92 6.39
N ASP A 59 -16.09 4.59 5.67
CA ASP A 59 -17.44 4.92 6.15
C ASP A 59 -18.29 3.65 6.33
N THR A 60 -18.20 2.70 5.38
CA THR A 60 -18.83 1.38 5.46
C THR A 60 -18.34 0.59 6.68
N LEU A 61 -17.03 0.62 6.96
CA LEU A 61 -16.47 -0.01 8.15
C LEU A 61 -16.96 0.63 9.45
N CYS A 62 -17.07 1.95 9.50
CA CYS A 62 -17.58 2.63 10.68
C CYS A 62 -19.03 2.25 10.95
N GLN A 63 -19.86 2.22 9.91
CA GLN A 63 -21.26 1.82 10.02
C GLN A 63 -21.40 0.36 10.44
N ALA A 64 -20.63 -0.55 9.84
CA ALA A 64 -20.74 -1.98 10.12
C ALA A 64 -20.19 -2.41 11.50
N ALA A 65 -19.35 -1.56 12.11
CA ALA A 65 -18.73 -1.81 13.42
C ALA A 65 -19.25 -0.87 14.53
N ASP A 66 -20.33 -0.12 14.27
CA ASP A 66 -20.93 0.85 15.20
C ASP A 66 -19.89 1.82 15.80
N LEU A 67 -19.04 2.39 14.92
CA LEU A 67 -17.97 3.29 15.29
C LEU A 67 -18.33 4.75 15.02
N ALA A 68 -17.91 5.61 15.94
CA ALA A 68 -17.96 7.06 15.78
C ALA A 68 -16.55 7.64 15.65
N THR A 69 -16.44 8.75 14.94
CA THR A 69 -15.19 9.52 14.80
C THR A 69 -15.19 10.71 15.74
N GLY A 70 -14.03 10.99 16.31
CA GLY A 70 -13.77 12.24 17.02
C GLY A 70 -13.57 13.40 16.06
N LYS A 71 -13.54 14.61 16.62
CA LYS A 71 -13.13 15.80 15.86
C LYS A 71 -11.67 15.64 15.41
N PRO A 72 -11.32 15.94 14.15
CA PRO A 72 -9.93 15.98 13.72
C PRO A 72 -9.15 17.03 14.53
N GLU A 73 -7.98 16.65 15.02
CA GLU A 73 -7.08 17.52 15.77
C GLU A 73 -5.84 17.80 14.92
N PHE A 74 -5.60 19.08 14.61
CA PHE A 74 -4.38 19.50 13.93
C PHE A 74 -3.25 19.59 14.95
N ILE A 75 -2.40 18.57 14.99
CA ILE A 75 -1.23 18.48 15.86
C ILE A 75 -0.17 19.49 15.44
N GLU A 76 0.04 19.65 14.14
CA GLU A 76 1.00 20.60 13.60
C GLU A 76 0.42 21.30 12.37
N LYS A 77 0.63 22.62 12.30
CA LYS A 77 0.29 23.46 11.15
C LYS A 77 1.47 24.36 10.85
N VAL A 78 2.13 24.13 9.72
CA VAL A 78 3.16 25.02 9.18
C VAL A 78 2.57 25.67 7.95
N GLU A 79 2.45 27.00 7.97
CA GLU A 79 1.89 27.79 6.88
C GLU A 79 2.83 28.98 6.60
N ASP A 80 3.76 28.80 5.67
CA ASP A 80 4.63 29.89 5.21
C ASP A 80 4.01 30.50 3.94
N TRP A 81 3.46 31.70 4.09
CA TRP A 81 2.83 32.46 3.00
C TRP A 81 3.85 33.29 2.20
N THR A 82 5.09 33.41 2.68
CA THR A 82 6.17 34.11 1.96
C THR A 82 6.90 33.15 1.03
N THR A 83 7.24 31.97 1.56
CA THR A 83 7.78 30.85 0.79
C THR A 83 6.75 29.73 0.83
N PRO A 84 5.87 29.57 -0.19
CA PRO A 84 4.62 28.81 -0.13
C PRO A 84 4.83 27.34 0.25
N PHE A 85 4.90 27.09 1.56
CA PHE A 85 5.08 25.79 2.16
C PHE A 85 4.01 25.59 3.21
N PHE A 86 3.23 24.54 3.00
CA PHE A 86 2.11 24.18 3.86
C PHE A 86 2.29 22.73 4.29
N TYR A 87 2.29 22.48 5.59
CA TYR A 87 2.34 21.14 6.18
C TYR A 87 1.27 21.03 7.27
N TYR A 88 0.50 19.96 7.22
CA TYR A 88 -0.53 19.65 8.20
C TYR A 88 -0.31 18.25 8.74
N LEU A 89 -0.22 18.12 10.06
CA LEU A 89 -0.28 16.85 10.77
C LEU A 89 -1.59 16.80 11.56
N VAL A 90 -2.38 15.77 11.31
CA VAL A 90 -3.71 15.59 11.91
C VAL A 90 -3.76 14.25 12.64
N SER A 91 -4.33 14.25 13.83
CA SER A 91 -4.78 13.05 14.52
C SER A 91 -6.30 12.96 14.55
N LEU A 92 -6.82 11.75 14.52
CA LEU A 92 -8.26 11.48 14.62
C LEU A 92 -8.50 10.22 15.46
N ALA A 93 -9.34 10.35 16.48
CA ALA A 93 -9.77 9.23 17.30
C ALA A 93 -11.01 8.53 16.72
N VAL A 94 -11.06 7.21 16.82
CA VAL A 94 -12.25 6.41 16.55
C VAL A 94 -12.67 5.73 17.86
N MET A 95 -13.96 5.74 18.13
CA MET A 95 -14.55 5.33 19.41
C MET A 95 -15.79 4.47 19.19
N ASN A 96 -16.12 3.65 20.20
CA ASN A 96 -17.36 2.88 20.20
C ASN A 96 -18.56 3.73 20.67
N ALA A 97 -19.75 3.14 20.67
CA ALA A 97 -20.98 3.78 21.14
C ALA A 97 -20.92 4.32 22.58
N ASP A 98 -20.10 3.71 23.45
CA ASP A 98 -19.90 4.14 24.84
C ASP A 98 -18.93 5.33 24.97
N GLY A 99 -18.37 5.83 23.87
CA GLY A 99 -17.37 6.90 23.86
C GLY A 99 -15.95 6.46 24.22
N ARG A 100 -15.69 5.15 24.30
CA ARG A 100 -14.33 4.63 24.51
C ARG A 100 -13.54 4.71 23.22
N VAL A 101 -12.41 5.41 23.26
CA VAL A 101 -11.45 5.44 22.14
C VAL A 101 -10.87 4.05 21.90
N LEU A 102 -11.06 3.54 20.69
CA LEU A 102 -10.54 2.25 20.23
C LEU A 102 -9.21 2.40 19.50
N ALA A 103 -9.06 3.47 18.70
CA ALA A 103 -7.84 3.75 17.97
C ALA A 103 -7.67 5.25 17.70
N VAL A 104 -6.43 5.66 17.49
CA VAL A 104 -6.08 6.97 16.95
C VAL A 104 -5.30 6.78 15.66
N GLY A 105 -5.75 7.43 14.60
CA GLY A 105 -5.04 7.54 13.34
C GLY A 105 -4.32 8.86 13.24
N VAL A 106 -3.20 8.86 12.51
CA VAL A 106 -2.42 10.05 12.22
C VAL A 106 -2.26 10.14 10.71
N GLY A 107 -2.44 11.34 10.16
CA GLY A 107 -2.28 11.62 8.75
C GLY A 107 -1.57 12.94 8.57
N SER A 108 -0.66 13.01 7.58
CA SER A 108 -0.01 14.27 7.22
C SER A 108 -0.18 14.56 5.74
N CYS A 109 -0.13 15.84 5.39
CA CYS A 109 -0.10 16.27 4.00
C CYS A 109 0.68 17.58 3.84
N ASN A 110 1.46 17.71 2.76
CA ASN A 110 2.22 18.93 2.49
C ASN A 110 2.31 19.34 1.02
N SER A 111 2.56 20.63 0.79
CA SER A 111 2.62 21.22 -0.56
C SER A 111 3.79 20.75 -1.43
N LYS A 112 4.78 20.07 -0.85
CA LYS A 112 5.93 19.50 -1.58
C LYS A 112 5.74 18.03 -1.97
N GLU A 113 4.62 17.39 -1.66
CA GLU A 113 4.33 16.06 -2.22
C GLU A 113 4.20 16.15 -3.75
N SER A 114 4.66 15.15 -4.49
CA SER A 114 4.70 15.14 -5.96
C SER A 114 3.37 15.49 -6.62
N LYS A 115 2.25 15.17 -5.98
CA LYS A 115 0.88 15.48 -6.44
C LYS A 115 0.56 16.99 -6.44
N TYR A 116 1.15 17.73 -5.51
CA TYR A 116 0.87 19.15 -5.27
C TYR A 116 2.01 20.06 -5.75
N ALA A 117 3.24 19.56 -5.68
CA ALA A 117 4.45 20.30 -5.99
C ALA A 117 4.57 20.67 -7.47
N SER A 118 4.02 19.86 -8.37
CA SER A 118 4.21 20.04 -9.81
C SER A 118 3.01 19.53 -10.62
N ARG A 119 2.81 20.13 -11.79
CA ARG A 119 1.74 19.76 -12.71
C ARG A 119 2.17 19.88 -14.16
N TRP A 120 1.53 19.08 -15.01
CA TRP A 120 1.62 19.26 -16.46
C TRP A 120 0.81 20.48 -16.87
N VAL A 121 1.48 21.47 -17.46
CA VAL A 121 0.85 22.68 -18.00
C VAL A 121 1.22 22.85 -19.47
N PRO A 122 0.32 23.37 -20.31
CA PRO A 122 0.69 23.70 -21.68
C PRO A 122 1.79 24.76 -21.72
N PHE A 123 2.84 24.55 -22.51
CA PHE A 123 3.98 25.47 -22.60
C PHE A 123 3.57 26.90 -22.97
N PHE A 124 2.52 27.05 -23.77
CA PHE A 124 2.02 28.36 -24.20
C PHE A 124 1.29 29.15 -23.10
N THR A 125 0.90 28.51 -21.98
CA THR A 125 0.25 29.20 -20.84
C THR A 125 1.26 29.72 -19.82
N LEU A 126 2.53 29.35 -19.94
CA LEU A 126 3.59 29.86 -19.07
C LEU A 126 3.90 31.33 -19.39
N ASP A 127 4.32 32.08 -18.37
CA ASP A 127 4.93 33.38 -18.56
C ASP A 127 6.36 33.25 -19.12
N GLU A 128 6.99 34.38 -19.48
CA GLU A 128 8.32 34.37 -20.08
C GLU A 128 9.43 33.94 -19.10
N GLU A 129 9.23 34.15 -17.80
CA GLU A 129 10.19 33.75 -16.76
C GLU A 129 10.19 32.24 -16.57
N ASP A 130 9.00 31.64 -16.45
CA ASP A 130 8.80 30.19 -16.36
C ASP A 130 9.26 29.48 -17.64
N LYS A 131 9.10 30.09 -18.83
CA LYS A 131 9.66 29.54 -20.09
C LYS A 131 11.18 29.55 -20.10
N ALA A 132 11.81 30.57 -19.50
CA ALA A 132 13.26 30.61 -19.37
C ALA A 132 13.73 29.58 -18.35
N ARG A 133 13.07 29.49 -17.20
CA ARG A 133 13.34 28.51 -16.14
C ARG A 133 13.16 27.08 -16.64
N SER A 134 12.10 26.79 -17.40
CA SER A 134 11.86 25.45 -17.95
C SER A 134 12.99 24.99 -18.86
N LYS A 135 13.62 25.90 -19.60
CA LYS A 135 14.79 25.61 -20.46
C LYS A 135 16.07 25.46 -19.65
N ALA A 136 16.29 26.36 -18.69
CA ALA A 136 17.50 26.36 -17.85
C ALA A 136 17.59 25.13 -16.93
N GLU A 137 16.46 24.73 -16.34
CA GLU A 137 16.36 23.58 -15.44
C GLU A 137 15.98 22.27 -16.15
N ALA A 138 15.84 22.30 -17.49
CA ALA A 138 15.47 21.16 -18.32
C ALA A 138 14.25 20.39 -17.78
N TRP A 139 13.14 21.11 -17.57
CA TRP A 139 11.89 20.50 -17.10
C TRP A 139 11.41 19.40 -18.05
N LYS A 140 10.71 18.40 -17.49
CA LYS A 140 10.13 17.32 -18.30
C LYS A 140 9.11 17.89 -19.29
N THR A 141 9.17 17.41 -20.52
CA THR A 141 8.28 17.85 -21.60
C THR A 141 7.61 16.67 -22.27
N GLU A 142 6.37 16.83 -22.69
CA GLU A 142 5.60 15.79 -23.38
C GLU A 142 4.66 16.45 -24.41
N THR A 143 4.48 15.81 -25.58
CA THR A 143 3.48 16.26 -26.54
C THR A 143 2.14 15.65 -26.17
N ARG A 144 1.12 16.49 -25.97
CA ARG A 144 -0.24 16.06 -25.63
C ARG A 144 -1.24 16.56 -26.65
N THR A 145 -2.28 15.77 -26.91
CA THR A 145 -3.36 16.13 -27.82
C THR A 145 -4.51 16.77 -27.03
N SER A 146 -4.96 17.94 -27.48
CA SER A 146 -6.14 18.62 -26.93
C SER A 146 -7.43 17.85 -27.25
N LYS A 147 -8.51 18.09 -26.50
CA LYS A 147 -9.86 17.58 -26.81
C LYS A 147 -10.32 17.92 -28.25
N LYS A 148 -9.76 18.96 -28.85
CA LYS A 148 -10.02 19.38 -30.24
C LYS A 148 -9.09 18.72 -31.29
N GLY A 149 -8.32 17.70 -30.90
CA GLY A 149 -7.39 16.98 -31.79
C GLY A 149 -6.12 17.74 -32.17
N LYS A 150 -5.83 18.86 -31.50
CA LYS A 150 -4.62 19.65 -31.76
C LYS A 150 -3.54 19.33 -30.74
N ASP A 151 -2.35 18.99 -31.22
CA ASP A 151 -1.19 18.73 -30.37
C ASP A 151 -0.60 20.01 -29.80
N TYR A 152 -0.13 19.92 -28.56
CA TYR A 152 0.57 20.99 -27.85
C TYR A 152 1.69 20.41 -26.99
N LEU A 153 2.73 21.21 -26.77
CA LEU A 153 3.79 20.88 -25.84
C LEU A 153 3.30 21.13 -24.41
N ALA A 154 3.34 20.11 -23.56
CA ALA A 154 3.14 20.21 -22.12
C ALA A 154 4.48 20.14 -21.40
N VAL A 155 4.62 20.89 -20.31
CA VAL A 155 5.80 20.89 -19.45
C VAL A 155 5.41 20.62 -18.01
N PHE A 156 6.27 19.91 -17.27
CA PHE A 156 6.05 19.57 -15.87
C PHE A 156 6.61 20.69 -15.00
N ALA A 157 5.78 21.70 -14.75
CA ALA A 157 6.15 22.91 -14.03
C ALA A 157 5.84 22.81 -12.53
N PRO A 158 6.61 23.48 -11.65
CA PRO A 158 6.22 23.73 -10.28
C PRO A 158 4.81 24.36 -10.21
N SER A 159 4.03 24.00 -9.20
CA SER A 159 2.70 24.58 -9.03
C SER A 159 2.81 26.07 -8.68
N SER A 160 2.27 26.95 -9.52
CA SER A 160 2.13 28.38 -9.24
C SER A 160 1.04 28.67 -8.19
N ASP A 161 0.07 27.76 -8.08
CA ASP A 161 -1.20 28.00 -7.39
C ASP A 161 -1.26 27.23 -6.06
N ILE A 162 -0.13 27.13 -5.34
CA ILE A 162 -0.04 26.38 -4.07
C ILE A 162 -1.03 26.94 -3.02
N TYR A 163 -1.28 28.25 -3.03
CA TYR A 163 -2.22 28.90 -2.13
C TYR A 163 -3.66 28.37 -2.26
N ASP A 164 -4.09 28.04 -3.47
CA ASP A 164 -5.43 27.48 -3.71
C ASP A 164 -5.55 26.02 -3.24
N GLN A 165 -4.43 25.36 -3.00
CA GLN A 165 -4.38 23.97 -2.56
C GLN A 165 -4.46 23.80 -1.04
N VAL A 166 -4.43 24.88 -0.26
CA VAL A 166 -4.43 24.84 1.22
C VAL A 166 -5.58 23.98 1.78
N ASN A 167 -6.81 24.19 1.29
CA ASN A 167 -7.97 23.40 1.72
C ASN A 167 -7.86 21.93 1.30
N THR A 168 -7.32 21.67 0.11
CA THR A 168 -7.08 20.31 -0.39
C THR A 168 -6.08 19.58 0.50
N LEU A 169 -4.97 20.22 0.88
CA LEU A 169 -3.97 19.66 1.77
C LEU A 169 -4.54 19.34 3.16
N GLN A 170 -5.33 20.26 3.74
CA GLN A 170 -6.00 20.02 5.03
C GLN A 170 -6.96 18.83 4.96
N LYS A 171 -7.83 18.78 3.94
CA LYS A 171 -8.77 17.66 3.74
C LYS A 171 -8.05 16.34 3.52
N MET A 172 -6.90 16.36 2.84
CA MET A 172 -6.10 15.15 2.59
C MET A 172 -5.42 14.65 3.86
N ALA A 173 -4.88 15.54 4.69
CA ALA A 173 -4.33 15.16 6.00
C ALA A 173 -5.42 14.54 6.90
N VAL A 174 -6.61 15.15 6.95
CA VAL A 174 -7.77 14.62 7.70
C VAL A 174 -8.22 13.27 7.16
N LYS A 175 -8.34 13.10 5.84
CA LYS A 175 -8.72 11.83 5.22
C LYS A 175 -7.73 10.72 5.55
N ARG A 176 -6.43 11.00 5.45
CA ARG A 176 -5.37 10.04 5.82
C ARG A 176 -5.44 9.65 7.30
N ALA A 177 -5.67 10.62 8.20
CA ALA A 177 -5.84 10.36 9.63
C ALA A 177 -7.07 9.49 9.89
N TYR A 178 -8.19 9.79 9.21
CA TYR A 178 -9.43 9.03 9.31
C TYR A 178 -9.26 7.57 8.89
N ILE A 179 -8.79 7.32 7.67
CA ILE A 179 -8.58 5.96 7.15
C ILE A 179 -7.61 5.18 8.03
N SER A 180 -6.54 5.82 8.50
CA SER A 180 -5.60 5.21 9.45
C SER A 180 -6.28 4.78 10.76
N ALA A 181 -7.14 5.64 11.32
CA ALA A 181 -7.86 5.36 12.57
C ALA A 181 -8.85 4.20 12.40
N VAL A 182 -9.62 4.19 11.31
CA VAL A 182 -10.63 3.17 11.03
C VAL A 182 -10.00 1.80 10.81
N LEU A 183 -8.93 1.72 10.02
CA LEU A 183 -8.23 0.46 9.79
C LEU A 183 -7.64 -0.12 11.07
N ARG A 184 -7.14 0.75 11.97
CA ARG A 184 -6.65 0.34 13.30
C ARG A 184 -7.80 -0.12 14.20
N ALA A 185 -8.91 0.62 14.25
CA ALA A 185 -10.05 0.28 15.10
C ALA A 185 -10.72 -1.04 14.72
N THR A 186 -10.80 -1.33 13.42
CA THR A 186 -11.46 -2.53 12.87
C THR A 186 -10.52 -3.71 12.66
N GLY A 187 -9.20 -3.50 12.74
CA GLY A 187 -8.19 -4.52 12.39
C GLY A 187 -8.09 -4.81 10.89
N ALA A 188 -8.71 -3.98 10.05
CA ALA A 188 -8.78 -4.17 8.61
C ALA A 188 -7.44 -3.91 7.87
N THR A 189 -6.38 -3.45 8.58
CA THR A 189 -5.00 -3.36 8.05
C THR A 189 -4.45 -4.68 7.50
N ARG A 190 -5.02 -5.82 7.93
CA ARG A 190 -4.67 -7.13 7.39
C ARG A 190 -5.06 -7.26 5.90
N VAL A 191 -6.20 -6.67 5.53
CA VAL A 191 -6.80 -6.78 4.20
C VAL A 191 -6.47 -5.57 3.34
N PHE A 192 -6.56 -4.38 3.91
CA PHE A 192 -6.37 -3.12 3.18
C PHE A 192 -5.11 -2.40 3.61
N THR A 193 -4.58 -1.58 2.70
CA THR A 193 -3.53 -0.60 2.96
C THR A 193 -4.13 0.81 3.04
N GLN A 194 -3.38 1.70 3.69
CA GLN A 194 -3.68 3.13 3.81
C GLN A 194 -3.11 3.91 2.64
N ASP A 195 -2.06 3.35 2.05
CA ASP A 195 -1.12 4.11 1.27
C ASP A 195 -1.53 4.02 -0.19
N ILE A 196 -1.79 5.20 -0.73
CA ILE A 196 -1.59 5.57 -2.13
C ILE A 196 -2.86 5.71 -3.00
N GLU A 197 -4.00 6.17 -2.45
CA GLU A 197 -5.22 6.51 -3.22
C GLU A 197 -5.01 7.42 -4.47
N ASP A 198 -3.81 7.96 -4.68
CA ASP A 198 -3.48 8.96 -5.68
C ASP A 198 -2.33 8.60 -6.67
N MET A 199 -1.71 7.40 -6.65
CA MET A 199 -0.71 7.05 -7.71
C MET A 199 -1.35 6.84 -9.09
N SER A 200 -2.66 6.75 -9.17
CA SER A 200 -3.39 6.62 -10.44
C SER A 200 -3.15 7.78 -11.42
N ASN A 201 -2.61 8.91 -10.97
CA ASN A 201 -2.26 10.04 -11.84
C ASN A 201 -0.83 10.00 -12.41
N VAL A 202 -0.06 8.92 -12.22
CA VAL A 202 1.36 8.84 -12.64
C VAL A 202 1.61 7.82 -13.78
N VAL A 203 0.62 7.06 -14.24
CA VAL A 203 0.87 6.02 -15.26
C VAL A 203 0.37 6.43 -16.63
N ASP A 204 1.21 7.18 -17.34
CA ASP A 204 1.58 6.89 -18.73
C ASP A 204 3.11 7.04 -18.79
N GLY A 205 3.82 6.00 -18.36
CA GLY A 205 5.29 6.00 -18.34
C GLY A 205 5.85 4.97 -17.36
N GLU A 206 6.40 3.89 -17.93
CA GLU A 206 7.21 2.82 -17.33
C GLU A 206 7.32 2.79 -15.79
N VAL A 207 6.69 1.77 -15.20
CA VAL A 207 6.86 1.38 -13.80
C VAL A 207 8.31 0.93 -13.59
N ARG A 208 9.11 1.73 -12.88
CA ARG A 208 10.34 1.26 -12.26
C ARG A 208 9.98 0.61 -10.93
N GLU A 209 10.33 -0.67 -10.78
CA GLU A 209 10.27 -1.42 -9.54
C GLU A 209 11.05 -0.66 -8.45
N VAL A 210 10.34 -0.10 -7.47
CA VAL A 210 10.97 0.44 -6.27
C VAL A 210 11.26 -0.74 -5.35
N GLN A 211 12.50 -1.25 -5.40
CA GLN A 211 13.00 -2.13 -4.34
C GLN A 211 12.92 -1.39 -3.01
N GLN A 212 12.06 -1.85 -2.10
CA GLN A 212 12.05 -1.36 -0.72
C GLN A 212 13.41 -1.64 -0.07
N PRO A 213 14.00 -0.69 0.67
CA PRO A 213 15.18 -0.96 1.48
C PRO A 213 14.81 -1.95 2.59
N ALA A 214 15.63 -2.98 2.73
CA ALA A 214 15.42 -4.06 3.70
C ALA A 214 15.25 -3.51 5.14
N PRO A 215 14.38 -4.12 5.97
CA PRO A 215 14.25 -3.75 7.38
C PRO A 215 15.59 -3.97 8.11
N ARG A 216 16.02 -3.00 8.92
CA ARG A 216 17.18 -3.15 9.81
C ARG A 216 16.90 -4.26 10.83
N SER A 217 17.65 -5.35 10.73
CA SER A 217 17.61 -6.46 11.69
C SER A 217 18.25 -6.04 13.02
N ALA A 218 17.49 -6.17 14.11
CA ALA A 218 18.05 -6.30 15.45
C ALA A 218 18.74 -7.67 15.60
N PRO A 219 19.75 -7.82 16.48
CA PRO A 219 20.60 -9.01 16.50
C PRO A 219 19.99 -10.19 17.27
N ASP A 220 20.43 -11.36 16.79
CA ASP A 220 20.45 -12.69 17.40
C ASP A 220 19.13 -13.48 17.52
N GLN A 221 19.06 -14.63 16.83
CA GLN A 221 19.55 -15.90 17.37
C GLN A 221 19.56 -16.98 16.26
N LYS A 222 20.71 -17.64 16.10
CA LYS A 222 20.86 -18.86 15.28
C LYS A 222 20.06 -19.99 15.91
N ALA A 223 19.15 -20.59 15.16
CA ALA A 223 18.68 -21.95 15.36
C ALA A 223 18.78 -22.71 14.03
N ALA A 224 19.35 -23.90 14.09
CA ALA A 224 19.73 -24.74 12.96
C ALA A 224 18.53 -25.49 12.36
N GLY A 225 18.59 -25.74 11.05
CA GLY A 225 17.85 -26.80 10.37
C GLY A 225 16.48 -26.42 9.81
N ASN A 226 16.45 -25.89 8.58
CA ASN A 226 15.62 -26.36 7.46
C ASN A 226 15.98 -25.53 6.22
N GLY A 227 16.10 -26.21 5.06
CA GLY A 227 16.55 -25.61 3.81
C GLY A 227 15.64 -24.46 3.36
N ASP A 228 16.24 -23.46 2.71
CA ASP A 228 15.52 -22.35 2.10
C ASP A 228 14.56 -22.88 1.00
N PRO A 229 13.23 -22.78 1.16
CA PRO A 229 12.26 -23.31 0.19
C PRO A 229 12.38 -22.64 -1.18
N ASN A 230 12.93 -21.42 -1.26
CA ASN A 230 13.23 -20.79 -2.55
C ASN A 230 14.41 -21.44 -3.27
N LYS A 231 15.37 -21.99 -2.52
CA LYS A 231 16.51 -22.69 -3.09
C LYS A 231 16.10 -24.05 -3.67
N ALA A 232 15.27 -24.82 -2.96
CA ALA A 232 14.78 -26.11 -3.47
C ALA A 232 14.01 -25.98 -4.79
N ARG A 233 13.17 -24.94 -4.91
CA ARG A 233 12.43 -24.64 -6.16
C ARG A 233 13.34 -24.24 -7.31
N HIS A 234 14.35 -23.42 -7.01
CA HIS A 234 15.36 -23.02 -7.99
C HIS A 234 16.17 -24.23 -8.47
N ASP A 235 16.60 -25.09 -7.55
CA ASP A 235 17.37 -26.30 -7.86
C ASP A 235 16.55 -27.30 -8.67
N LEU A 236 15.26 -27.47 -8.36
CA LEU A 236 14.33 -28.32 -9.13
C LEU A 236 14.19 -27.81 -10.58
N LYS A 237 13.92 -26.51 -10.73
CA LYS A 237 13.80 -25.88 -12.05
C LYS A 237 15.09 -26.03 -12.87
N THR A 238 16.24 -25.73 -12.26
CA THR A 238 17.54 -25.79 -12.94
C THR A 238 17.88 -27.21 -13.38
N THR A 239 17.55 -28.22 -12.56
CA THR A 239 17.82 -29.63 -12.86
C THR A 239 16.91 -30.15 -13.98
N LEU A 240 15.63 -29.76 -13.97
CA LEU A 240 14.69 -30.11 -15.04
C LEU A 240 15.08 -29.48 -16.38
N ASP A 241 15.44 -28.20 -16.36
CA ASP A 241 15.90 -27.47 -17.55
C ASP A 241 17.18 -28.07 -18.14
N ALA A 242 18.03 -28.68 -17.30
CA ALA A 242 19.25 -29.35 -17.73
C ALA A 242 19.01 -30.78 -18.27
N LYS A 243 18.13 -31.58 -17.64
CA LYS A 243 17.84 -32.96 -18.07
C LYS A 243 16.88 -33.04 -19.26
N TYR A 244 15.94 -32.10 -19.37
CA TYR A 244 14.91 -32.05 -20.41
C TYR A 244 14.86 -30.64 -21.02
N PRO A 245 15.64 -30.37 -22.08
CA PRO A 245 15.68 -29.04 -22.70
C PRO A 245 14.40 -28.68 -23.42
N ASP A 246 13.66 -29.68 -23.91
CA ASP A 246 12.35 -29.48 -24.54
C ASP A 246 11.26 -29.31 -23.48
N GLU A 247 10.39 -28.32 -23.71
CA GLU A 247 9.33 -27.98 -22.78
C GLU A 247 8.30 -29.11 -22.62
N GLN A 248 7.97 -29.81 -23.71
CA GLN A 248 7.01 -30.92 -23.66
C GLN A 248 7.59 -32.13 -22.92
N GLU A 249 8.89 -32.37 -23.02
CA GLU A 249 9.57 -33.45 -22.28
C GLU A 249 9.64 -33.17 -20.77
N ARG A 250 9.88 -31.92 -20.36
CA ARG A 250 9.78 -31.51 -18.94
C ARG A 250 8.40 -31.78 -18.38
N TRP A 251 7.36 -31.41 -19.13
CA TRP A 251 5.98 -31.61 -18.72
C TRP A 251 5.62 -33.09 -18.63
N GLN A 252 6.01 -33.91 -19.62
CA GLN A 252 5.78 -35.36 -19.59
C GLN A 252 6.51 -36.03 -18.42
N TRP A 253 7.72 -35.59 -18.09
CA TRP A 253 8.45 -36.10 -16.94
C TRP A 253 7.74 -35.73 -15.63
N MET A 254 7.32 -34.47 -15.49
CA MET A 254 6.57 -33.99 -14.32
C MET A 254 5.23 -34.75 -14.18
N GLU A 255 4.50 -35.03 -15.26
CA GLU A 255 3.27 -35.83 -15.19
C GLU A 255 3.49 -37.26 -14.70
N GLN A 256 4.62 -37.87 -15.08
CA GLN A 256 4.92 -39.27 -14.76
C GLN A 256 5.51 -39.44 -13.35
N ASN A 257 6.21 -38.41 -12.83
CA ASN A 257 6.99 -38.48 -11.60
C ASN A 257 6.50 -37.52 -10.50
N ALA A 258 5.47 -36.71 -10.73
CA ALA A 258 4.93 -35.81 -9.71
C ALA A 258 4.24 -36.59 -8.57
N PRO A 259 4.34 -36.10 -7.32
CA PRO A 259 3.70 -36.69 -6.14
C PRO A 259 2.18 -36.72 -6.21
N THR A 260 1.58 -37.62 -5.43
CA THR A 260 0.18 -38.08 -5.40
C THR A 260 -0.96 -37.03 -5.47
N GLY A 261 -0.68 -35.73 -5.32
CA GLY A 261 -1.67 -34.65 -5.33
C GLY A 261 -1.90 -33.93 -6.66
N THR A 262 -0.94 -33.98 -7.59
CA THR A 262 -0.94 -33.17 -8.83
C THR A 262 -0.93 -34.01 -10.12
N ARG A 263 -1.30 -35.29 -10.01
CA ARG A 263 -1.27 -36.24 -11.13
C ARG A 263 -2.30 -35.84 -12.20
N GLY A 264 -1.81 -35.41 -13.37
CA GLY A 264 -2.65 -35.04 -14.52
C GLY A 264 -3.11 -33.58 -14.55
N THR A 265 -2.46 -32.66 -13.82
CA THR A 265 -2.72 -31.22 -13.90
C THR A 265 -1.44 -30.44 -14.20
N ASN A 266 -1.53 -29.44 -15.09
CA ASN A 266 -0.44 -28.48 -15.35
C ASN A 266 -0.22 -27.59 -14.12
N VAL A 267 0.70 -27.99 -13.24
CA VAL A 267 1.07 -27.22 -12.04
C VAL A 267 2.45 -26.63 -12.25
N ALA A 268 2.58 -25.31 -12.12
CA ALA A 268 3.88 -24.66 -12.18
C ALA A 268 4.67 -24.98 -10.91
N ILE A 269 6.01 -25.05 -10.99
CA ILE A 269 6.89 -25.29 -9.81
C ILE A 269 6.65 -24.26 -8.69
N GLY A 270 6.20 -23.05 -9.04
CA GLY A 270 5.83 -22.01 -8.07
C GLY A 270 4.59 -22.34 -7.24
N ASP A 271 3.72 -23.22 -7.72
CA ASP A 271 2.44 -23.57 -7.10
C ASP A 271 2.49 -24.90 -6.32
N MET A 272 3.62 -25.63 -6.39
CA MET A 272 3.84 -26.86 -5.62
C MET A 272 4.05 -26.54 -4.13
N SER A 273 3.63 -27.41 -3.22
CA SER A 273 4.03 -27.35 -1.80
C SER A 273 5.51 -27.73 -1.63
N ASP A 274 6.13 -27.32 -0.51
CA ASP A 274 7.56 -27.61 -0.26
C ASP A 274 7.84 -29.12 -0.22
N ALA A 275 6.91 -29.92 0.31
CA ALA A 275 7.01 -31.38 0.31
C ALA A 275 6.97 -31.97 -1.11
N GLU A 276 6.18 -31.39 -2.02
CA GLU A 276 6.11 -31.84 -3.42
C GLU A 276 7.38 -31.51 -4.19
N VAL A 277 8.03 -30.38 -3.88
CA VAL A 277 9.32 -29.98 -4.47
C VAL A 277 10.44 -30.91 -4.01
N ASP A 278 10.49 -31.24 -2.71
CA ASP A 278 11.51 -32.15 -2.17
C ASP A 278 11.34 -33.58 -2.72
N GLU A 279 10.11 -34.06 -2.89
CA GLU A 279 9.83 -35.37 -3.48
C GLU A 279 10.19 -35.41 -4.98
N ALA A 280 9.91 -34.34 -5.74
CA ALA A 280 10.32 -34.24 -7.14
C ALA A 280 11.85 -34.16 -7.31
N LEU A 281 12.55 -33.45 -6.42
CA LEU A 281 14.01 -33.42 -6.37
C LEU A 281 14.59 -34.80 -6.05
N ALA A 282 14.00 -35.52 -5.10
CA ALA A 282 14.41 -36.89 -4.77
C ALA A 282 14.18 -37.85 -5.95
N ALA A 283 13.08 -37.72 -6.69
CA ALA A 283 12.81 -38.50 -7.89
C ALA A 283 13.85 -38.23 -9.01
N LEU A 284 14.25 -36.96 -9.20
CA LEU A 284 15.29 -36.59 -10.18
C LEU A 284 16.68 -37.15 -9.85
N GLY A 285 17.00 -37.23 -8.56
CA GLY A 285 18.27 -37.76 -8.07
C GLY A 285 18.39 -39.29 -8.13
N ASN A 286 17.26 -40.01 -8.18
CA ASN A 286 17.21 -41.47 -8.29
C ASN A 286 17.04 -41.98 -9.73
N ALA A 287 16.89 -41.08 -10.70
CA ALA A 287 16.63 -41.40 -12.11
C ALA A 287 17.91 -41.50 -12.98
N ASP A 288 19.06 -41.83 -12.38
CA ASP A 288 20.32 -42.13 -13.07
C ASP A 288 20.57 -43.64 -13.19
#